data_AF-A0A3Q1I100-F1
#
_entry.id   AF-A0A3Q1I100-F1
#
_cell.length_a   1.000
_cell.length_b   1.000
_cell.length_c   1.000
_cell.angle_alpha   90.00
_cell.angle_beta   90.00
_cell.angle_gamma   90.00
#
_symmetry.space_group_name_H-M   'P 1'
#
loop_
_entity.id
_entity.type
_entity.pdbx_description
1 polymer ?
#
loop_
_entity_poly.entity_id
_entity_poly.type
_entity_poly.pdbx_seq_one_letter_code
_entity_poly.pdbx_strand_id
1 'polypeptide(L)'
;PMCCIYLTNTFFPPEVKDIHSSAAECGTSPLRQFSQSLPPHRNPYMLGTFCTEQNVQECLSHISQEVSSLGLPSVWMESTGSSELNVVAVLNCMYDLIQLHRRGLRTLENMEVEQLKSSSNVDYLQFNSTRLKEQLEISKRENTGLLERERQLQLKVKSLQNCLKNEKEEVQKLQNVIASRASQYNHEMKRKEREFNKLKERLNQLLVDKKEKKQAIDVLNSIGRADGKRSLWKTEKTEAKHEGEMYKTLLNDYDTRQRELMVENAELRKVLQQMKKDMASILSSRKPTLKGEKHEDGCIQVKEDEVFNSSKESVELYCVHAREKLTNSIRLQWRRLKSHVERLDSQASLAQMGEIKSSDAVPRETHEEEMDRLKLEMQQCKDFIQTQQQLLQQQLSSPCDEETASLLSDCYMLQEKERLREDWKTLEEQRKIFERERKNFTEAAIRLSHERQAFEEDRAMWLKHQFLNLSPFADSKKSQMSKSKSAFLICVEDHSSHTQEMNSSI
;
A
#
# COMPACT_ATOMS: atom_id res chain seq x y z
N PRO A 1 -42.56 15.73 -32.00
CA PRO A 1 -42.68 15.99 -30.55
C PRO A 1 -41.31 15.82 -29.88
N MET A 2 -40.51 16.88 -29.96
CA MET A 2 -39.20 17.03 -29.32
C MET A 2 -39.42 17.52 -27.90
N CYS A 3 -38.88 16.82 -26.90
CA CYS A 3 -38.70 17.38 -25.55
C CYS A 3 -37.21 17.41 -25.25
N CYS A 4 -36.58 18.52 -25.65
CA CYS A 4 -35.25 18.90 -25.18
C CYS A 4 -35.42 19.56 -23.81
N ILE A 5 -35.06 18.86 -22.73
CA ILE A 5 -34.86 19.50 -21.43
C ILE A 5 -33.38 19.91 -21.37
N TYR A 6 -33.14 21.20 -21.60
CA TYR A 6 -31.88 21.86 -21.28
C TYR A 6 -31.74 21.94 -19.76
N LEU A 7 -30.87 21.13 -19.18
CA LEU A 7 -30.34 21.36 -17.83
C LEU A 7 -29.03 22.14 -17.97
N THR A 8 -29.12 23.45 -17.81
CA THR A 8 -28.00 24.36 -17.64
C THR A 8 -27.27 24.02 -16.34
N ASN A 9 -26.12 23.36 -16.43
CA ASN A 9 -25.17 23.22 -15.32
C ASN A 9 -24.36 24.51 -15.19
N THR A 10 -24.94 25.52 -14.52
CA THR A 10 -24.16 26.61 -13.92
C THR A 10 -23.64 26.13 -12.57
N PHE A 11 -22.44 25.54 -12.60
CA PHE A 11 -21.67 25.22 -11.40
C PHE A 11 -21.06 26.53 -10.88
N PHE A 12 -21.80 27.23 -10.01
CA PHE A 12 -21.22 28.30 -9.20
C PHE A 12 -20.26 27.64 -8.19
N PRO A 13 -18.99 28.06 -8.10
CA PRO A 13 -18.15 27.64 -6.99
C PRO A 13 -18.75 28.21 -5.70
N PRO A 14 -18.80 27.46 -4.58
CA PRO A 14 -19.03 28.09 -3.30
C PRO A 14 -17.83 29.00 -3.06
N GLU A 15 -18.07 30.30 -3.14
CA GLU A 15 -17.19 31.33 -2.67
C GLU A 15 -16.99 31.05 -1.17
N VAL A 16 -15.88 30.40 -0.83
CA VAL A 16 -15.41 30.32 0.54
C VAL A 16 -15.09 31.74 0.94
N LYS A 17 -16.08 32.43 1.50
CA LYS A 17 -15.83 33.62 2.29
C LYS A 17 -14.88 33.18 3.39
N ASP A 18 -13.62 33.56 3.25
CA ASP A 18 -12.73 33.74 4.38
C ASP A 18 -13.46 34.67 5.34
N ILE A 19 -14.20 34.08 6.27
CA ILE A 19 -14.52 34.73 7.51
C ILE A 19 -13.18 34.81 8.21
N HIS A 20 -12.45 35.89 7.89
CA HIS A 20 -11.57 36.55 8.84
C HIS A 20 -12.48 36.88 10.03
N SER A 21 -12.68 35.88 10.88
CA SER A 21 -13.04 36.07 12.27
C SER A 21 -11.84 36.84 12.80
N SER A 22 -11.95 38.17 12.74
CA SER A 22 -11.22 39.08 13.59
C SER A 22 -11.12 38.36 14.92
N ALA A 23 -9.92 37.91 15.26
CA ALA A 23 -9.59 37.65 16.64
C ALA A 23 -9.94 38.97 17.30
N ALA A 24 -11.13 39.03 17.91
CA ALA A 24 -11.35 39.98 18.97
C ALA A 24 -10.25 39.59 19.95
N GLU A 25 -9.14 40.32 19.84
CA GLU A 25 -8.21 40.52 20.93
C GLU A 25 -9.15 40.78 22.09
N CYS A 26 -9.38 39.73 22.88
CA CYS A 26 -9.82 39.88 24.24
C CYS A 26 -8.59 40.53 24.87
N GLY A 27 -8.45 41.83 24.62
CA GLY A 27 -7.62 42.71 25.36
C GLY A 27 -8.04 42.42 26.77
N THR A 28 -7.17 41.70 27.47
CA THR A 28 -7.19 41.66 28.90
C THR A 28 -7.13 43.12 29.29
N SER A 29 -8.30 43.71 29.52
CA SER A 29 -8.43 45.01 30.15
C SER A 29 -7.45 44.95 31.32
N PRO A 30 -6.53 45.92 31.43
CA PRO A 30 -5.53 45.88 32.47
C PRO A 30 -6.34 45.72 33.74
N LEU A 31 -6.16 44.60 34.44
CA LEU A 31 -6.62 44.46 35.81
C LEU A 31 -6.08 45.74 36.44
N ARG A 32 -6.97 46.71 36.69
CA ARG A 32 -6.65 47.79 37.61
C ARG A 32 -6.25 47.02 38.85
N GLN A 33 -4.95 47.01 39.10
CA GLN A 33 -4.39 46.63 40.37
C GLN A 33 -5.07 47.57 41.36
N PHE A 34 -6.23 47.17 41.86
CA PHE A 34 -6.66 47.54 43.19
C PHE A 34 -5.72 46.79 44.12
N SER A 35 -4.45 47.22 44.12
CA SER A 35 -3.61 47.18 45.30
C SER A 35 -4.23 48.17 46.27
N GLN A 36 -5.40 47.83 46.83
CA GLN A 36 -5.59 48.12 48.23
C GLN A 36 -4.75 47.07 48.92
N SER A 37 -3.52 47.47 49.21
CA SER A 37 -2.65 46.81 50.17
C SER A 37 -3.49 46.48 51.41
N LEU A 38 -3.95 45.24 51.54
CA LEU A 38 -4.28 44.73 52.86
C LEU A 38 -2.99 44.87 53.68
N PRO A 39 -3.05 45.45 54.90
CA PRO A 39 -1.90 45.46 55.76
C PRO A 39 -1.45 44.01 55.96
N PRO A 40 -0.15 43.71 55.91
CA PRO A 40 0.32 42.37 56.25
C PRO A 40 -0.17 42.07 57.66
N HIS A 41 -0.66 40.84 57.84
CA HIS A 41 -1.05 40.27 59.12
C HIS A 41 -0.08 40.76 60.22
N ARG A 42 -0.50 41.76 61.01
CA ARG A 42 0.35 42.30 62.08
C ARG A 42 0.47 41.20 63.11
N ASN A 43 1.71 40.76 63.32
CA ASN A 43 2.09 39.84 64.38
C ASN A 43 1.55 40.38 65.73
N PRO A 44 0.75 39.63 66.51
CA PRO A 44 0.04 40.17 67.69
C PRO A 44 0.96 40.61 68.85
N TYR A 45 2.26 40.31 68.77
CA TYR A 45 3.15 40.32 69.94
C TYR A 45 4.08 41.53 70.06
N MET A 46 3.88 42.60 69.30
CA MET A 46 4.68 43.85 69.44
C MET A 46 3.81 45.10 69.29
N LEU A 47 2.81 45.27 70.16
CA LEU A 47 2.15 46.57 70.35
C LEU A 47 2.79 47.27 71.55
N GLY A 48 3.70 48.21 71.27
CA GLY A 48 3.99 49.26 72.23
C GLY A 48 2.70 50.01 72.59
N THR A 49 2.64 50.55 73.80
CA THR A 49 1.45 51.24 74.31
C THR A 49 1.09 52.41 73.39
N PHE A 50 -0.07 52.33 72.71
CA PHE A 50 -0.51 53.34 71.74
C PHE A 50 -0.68 54.73 72.38
N CYS A 51 -1.20 54.76 73.62
CA CYS A 51 -1.44 55.97 74.39
C CYS A 51 -0.60 55.94 75.68
N THR A 52 0.04 57.06 75.99
CA THR A 52 0.89 57.35 77.16
C THR A 52 0.53 58.74 77.67
N GLU A 53 0.85 59.08 78.92
CA GLU A 53 0.47 60.37 79.51
C GLU A 53 0.96 61.60 78.73
N GLN A 54 2.03 61.45 77.94
CA GLN A 54 2.64 62.53 77.17
C GLN A 54 1.97 62.76 75.80
N ASN A 55 1.28 61.76 75.23
CA ASN A 55 0.71 61.82 73.88
C ASN A 55 -0.82 61.69 73.85
N VAL A 56 -1.50 61.77 75.01
CA VAL A 56 -2.96 61.60 75.11
C VAL A 56 -3.72 62.51 74.15
N GLN A 57 -3.38 63.80 74.09
CA GLN A 57 -4.09 64.77 73.26
C GLN A 57 -3.96 64.47 71.76
N GLU A 58 -2.77 64.02 71.34
CA GLU A 58 -2.51 63.62 69.96
C GLU A 58 -3.26 62.31 69.64
N CYS A 59 -3.21 61.31 70.53
CA CYS A 59 -3.96 60.06 70.41
C CYS A 59 -5.48 60.29 70.32
N LEU A 60 -6.01 61.25 71.09
CA LEU A 60 -7.42 61.64 71.06
C LEU A 60 -7.82 62.20 69.70
N SER A 61 -7.04 63.14 69.18
CA SER A 61 -7.28 63.72 67.85
C SER A 61 -7.24 62.66 66.75
N HIS A 62 -6.27 61.74 66.83
CA HIS A 62 -6.11 60.64 65.88
C HIS A 62 -7.29 59.67 65.93
N ILE A 63 -7.72 59.23 67.12
CA ILE A 63 -8.90 58.36 67.26
C ILE A 63 -10.15 59.06 66.74
N SER A 64 -10.35 60.34 67.08
CA SER A 64 -11.51 61.10 66.62
C SER A 64 -11.56 61.21 65.09
N GLN A 65 -10.41 61.43 64.45
CA GLN A 65 -10.28 61.46 63.00
C GLN A 65 -10.56 60.10 62.34
N GLU A 66 -10.02 59.01 62.89
CA GLU A 66 -10.24 57.65 62.38
C GLU A 66 -11.69 57.19 62.57
N VAL A 67 -12.30 57.48 63.72
CA VAL A 67 -13.71 57.19 63.97
C VAL A 67 -14.59 57.98 62.99
N SER A 68 -14.26 59.25 62.74
CA SER A 68 -14.95 60.10 61.76
C SER A 68 -14.75 59.60 60.32
N SER A 69 -13.56 59.09 59.96
CA SER A 69 -13.27 58.55 58.62
C SER A 69 -14.06 57.27 58.34
N LEU A 70 -14.36 56.49 59.39
CA LEU A 70 -15.25 55.33 59.36
C LEU A 70 -16.75 55.72 59.40
N GLY A 71 -17.07 57.02 59.47
CA GLY A 71 -18.43 57.55 59.48
C GLY A 71 -19.13 57.47 60.85
N LEU A 72 -18.39 57.29 61.94
CA LEU A 72 -18.91 57.18 63.29
C LEU A 72 -18.82 58.53 64.05
N PRO A 73 -19.68 58.78 65.05
CA PRO A 73 -19.68 60.04 65.80
C PRO A 73 -18.45 60.17 66.72
N SER A 74 -17.95 61.41 66.89
CA SER A 74 -16.93 61.69 67.90
C SER A 74 -17.43 61.34 69.30
N VAL A 75 -16.59 60.65 70.04
CA VAL A 75 -16.84 60.15 71.40
C VAL A 75 -16.62 61.24 72.47
N TRP A 76 -15.99 62.35 72.07
CA TRP A 76 -15.56 63.44 72.93
C TRP A 76 -16.34 64.71 72.60
N MET A 77 -16.80 65.40 73.65
CA MET A 77 -17.54 66.66 73.53
C MET A 77 -16.70 67.76 74.20
N GLU A 78 -16.26 68.77 73.43
CA GLU A 78 -15.64 69.97 74.00
C GLU A 78 -16.74 70.85 74.61
N SER A 79 -17.05 70.61 75.89
CA SER A 79 -17.78 71.57 76.71
C SER A 79 -16.79 72.44 77.47
N THR A 80 -17.07 73.74 77.51
CA THR A 80 -16.25 74.81 78.10
C THR A 80 -15.64 74.43 79.46
N GLY A 81 -14.36 74.06 79.45
CA GLY A 81 -13.50 73.98 80.64
C GLY A 81 -13.04 72.58 81.09
N SER A 82 -13.66 71.49 80.63
CA SER A 82 -13.23 70.11 80.97
C SER A 82 -13.58 69.12 79.86
N SER A 83 -12.58 68.40 79.34
CA SER A 83 -12.80 67.27 78.43
C SER A 83 -13.37 66.09 79.21
N GLU A 84 -14.70 65.99 79.28
CA GLU A 84 -15.38 64.85 79.88
C GLU A 84 -15.63 63.75 78.84
N LEU A 85 -15.15 62.55 79.13
CA LEU A 85 -15.39 61.34 78.36
C LEU A 85 -16.87 60.95 78.50
N ASN A 86 -17.62 60.98 77.40
CA ASN A 86 -18.97 60.40 77.40
C ASN A 86 -18.88 58.87 77.28
N VAL A 87 -18.87 58.18 78.41
CA VAL A 87 -18.76 56.71 78.50
C VAL A 87 -19.78 56.00 77.61
N VAL A 88 -21.00 56.53 77.48
CA VAL A 88 -22.06 55.94 76.63
C VAL A 88 -21.70 56.10 75.15
N ALA A 89 -21.21 57.26 74.74
CA ALA A 89 -20.73 57.48 73.37
C ALA A 89 -19.52 56.59 73.04
N VAL A 90 -18.62 56.37 74.00
CA VAL A 90 -17.46 55.45 73.85
C VAL A 90 -17.96 54.03 73.61
N LEU A 91 -18.83 53.52 74.49
CA LEU A 91 -19.30 52.15 74.42
C LEU A 91 -20.10 51.89 73.14
N ASN A 92 -20.94 52.83 72.71
CA ASN A 92 -21.66 52.73 71.44
C ASN A 92 -20.70 52.78 70.25
N CYS A 93 -19.72 53.69 70.25
CA CYS A 93 -18.70 53.76 69.21
C CYS A 93 -17.87 52.46 69.13
N MET A 94 -17.47 51.91 70.28
CA MET A 94 -16.77 50.62 70.35
C MET A 94 -17.64 49.48 69.83
N TYR A 95 -18.93 49.44 70.19
CA TYR A 95 -19.88 48.47 69.67
C TYR A 95 -20.01 48.58 68.14
N ASP A 96 -20.18 49.79 67.61
CA ASP A 96 -20.29 50.05 66.18
C ASP A 96 -19.00 49.67 65.44
N LEU A 97 -17.82 49.93 66.00
CA LEU A 97 -16.52 49.48 65.47
C LEU A 97 -16.43 47.95 65.43
N ILE A 98 -16.87 47.26 66.47
CA ILE A 98 -16.91 45.79 66.50
C ILE A 98 -17.88 45.25 65.44
N GLN A 99 -19.06 45.88 65.28
CA GLN A 99 -20.02 45.47 64.27
C GLN A 99 -19.51 45.74 62.85
N LEU A 100 -18.88 46.89 62.62
CA LEU A 100 -18.24 47.24 61.36
C LEU A 100 -17.15 46.23 61.02
N HIS A 101 -16.28 45.89 61.97
CA HIS A 101 -15.24 44.88 61.81
C HIS A 101 -15.83 43.50 61.48
N ARG A 102 -16.85 43.05 62.22
CA ARG A 102 -17.53 41.76 61.95
C ARG A 102 -18.25 41.75 60.60
N ARG A 103 -18.77 42.87 60.13
CA ARG A 103 -19.36 43.00 58.79
C ARG A 103 -18.27 42.96 57.73
N GLY A 104 -17.16 43.65 57.95
CA GLY A 104 -15.99 43.65 57.08
C GLY A 104 -15.41 42.24 56.89
N LEU A 105 -15.24 41.48 57.97
CA LEU A 105 -14.79 40.08 57.91
C LEU A 105 -15.75 39.21 57.08
N ARG A 106 -17.06 39.31 57.31
CA ARG A 106 -18.06 38.58 56.51
C ARG A 106 -18.02 38.96 55.03
N THR A 107 -17.83 40.25 54.72
CA THR A 107 -17.67 40.70 53.33
C THR A 107 -16.39 40.16 52.71
N LEU A 108 -15.28 40.14 53.45
CA LEU A 108 -14.01 39.56 53.00
C LEU A 108 -14.16 38.07 52.69
N GLU A 109 -14.70 37.28 53.62
CA GLU A 109 -14.96 35.85 53.45
C GLU A 109 -15.83 35.57 52.21
N ASN A 110 -16.90 36.37 52.00
CA ASN A 110 -17.75 36.26 50.82
C ASN A 110 -16.97 36.55 49.53
N MET A 111 -16.11 37.57 49.51
CA MET A 111 -15.28 37.88 48.35
C MET A 111 -14.25 36.79 48.07
N GLU A 112 -13.64 36.19 49.10
CA GLU A 112 -12.71 35.06 48.93
C GLU A 112 -13.41 33.84 48.33
N VAL A 113 -14.62 33.53 48.79
CA VAL A 113 -15.43 32.44 48.23
C VAL A 113 -15.79 32.71 46.76
N GLU A 114 -16.23 33.92 46.42
CA GLU A 114 -16.53 34.29 45.03
C GLU A 114 -15.27 34.30 44.16
N GLN A 115 -14.12 34.71 44.69
CA GLN A 115 -12.84 34.63 44.01
C GLN A 115 -12.45 33.18 43.70
N LEU A 116 -12.61 32.27 44.65
CA LEU A 116 -12.34 30.83 44.44
C LEU A 116 -13.28 30.22 43.39
N LYS A 117 -14.58 30.54 43.45
CA LYS A 117 -15.56 30.10 42.44
C LYS A 117 -15.21 30.63 41.05
N SER A 118 -14.89 31.92 40.94
CA SER A 118 -14.50 32.55 39.67
C SER A 118 -13.21 31.94 39.12
N SER A 119 -12.20 31.71 39.95
CA SER A 119 -10.95 31.05 39.56
C SER A 119 -11.22 29.65 38.98
N SER A 120 -12.01 28.83 39.68
CA SER A 120 -12.38 27.49 39.20
C SER A 120 -13.13 27.53 37.86
N ASN A 121 -14.03 28.49 37.68
CA ASN A 121 -14.73 28.69 36.41
C ASN A 121 -13.78 29.07 35.28
N VAL A 122 -12.81 29.95 35.55
CA VAL A 122 -11.79 30.33 34.56
C VAL A 122 -10.95 29.10 34.18
N ASP A 123 -10.50 28.30 35.14
CA ASP A 123 -9.73 27.09 34.88
C ASP A 123 -10.52 26.08 34.03
N TYR A 124 -11.81 25.89 34.35
CA TYR A 124 -12.71 25.03 33.57
C TYR A 124 -12.91 25.53 32.14
N LEU A 125 -13.11 26.83 31.94
CA LEU A 125 -13.25 27.43 30.62
C LEU A 125 -11.95 27.35 29.83
N GLN A 126 -10.80 27.54 30.47
CA GLN A 126 -9.48 27.37 29.85
C GLN A 126 -9.28 25.93 29.38
N PHE A 127 -9.55 24.94 30.24
CA PHE A 127 -9.45 23.52 29.89
C PHE A 127 -10.37 23.14 28.72
N ASN A 128 -11.62 23.61 28.72
CA ASN A 128 -12.51 23.35 27.59
C ASN A 128 -12.05 24.05 26.31
N SER A 129 -11.53 25.28 26.42
CA SER A 129 -11.00 26.02 25.28
C SER A 129 -9.81 25.30 24.65
N THR A 130 -8.87 24.78 25.45
CA THR A 130 -7.72 24.01 24.93
C THR A 130 -8.17 22.71 24.27
N ARG A 131 -9.06 21.95 24.92
CA ARG A 131 -9.60 20.70 24.36
C ARG A 131 -10.31 20.92 23.02
N LEU A 132 -11.14 21.96 22.92
CA LEU A 132 -11.84 22.28 21.67
C LEU A 132 -10.87 22.73 20.57
N LYS A 133 -9.82 23.49 20.91
CA LYS A 133 -8.76 23.86 19.96
C LYS A 133 -8.01 22.63 19.44
N GLU A 134 -7.70 21.67 20.30
CA GLU A 134 -7.04 20.42 19.89
C GLU A 134 -7.92 19.60 18.93
N GLN A 135 -9.21 19.45 19.25
CA GLN A 135 -10.17 18.77 18.37
C GLN A 135 -10.30 19.47 17.01
N LEU A 136 -10.34 20.80 17.01
CA LEU A 136 -10.37 21.59 15.77
C LEU A 136 -9.11 21.34 14.93
N GLU A 137 -7.93 21.32 15.55
CA GLU A 137 -6.68 21.05 14.84
C GLU A 137 -6.59 19.62 14.32
N ILE A 138 -7.13 18.63 15.05
CA ILE A 138 -7.26 17.25 14.56
C ILE A 138 -8.17 17.21 13.33
N SER A 139 -9.38 17.78 13.43
CA SER A 139 -10.34 17.82 12.32
C SER A 139 -9.78 18.54 11.09
N LYS A 140 -9.04 19.64 11.26
CA LYS A 140 -8.35 20.33 10.15
C LYS A 140 -7.32 19.44 9.45
N ARG A 141 -6.51 18.69 10.20
CA ARG A 141 -5.52 17.76 9.62
C ARG A 141 -6.21 16.62 8.87
N GLU A 142 -7.28 16.06 9.43
CA GLU A 142 -8.08 15.03 8.77
C GLU A 142 -8.70 15.53 7.47
N ASN A 143 -9.28 16.73 7.49
CA ASN A 143 -9.87 17.36 6.32
C ASN A 143 -8.83 17.60 5.21
N THR A 144 -7.62 18.05 5.58
CA THR A 144 -6.50 18.21 4.64
C THR A 144 -6.12 16.86 4.01
N GLY A 145 -6.10 15.79 4.79
CA GLY A 145 -5.87 14.43 4.29
C GLY A 145 -6.99 13.93 3.36
N LEU A 146 -8.25 14.28 3.63
CA LEU A 146 -9.37 13.94 2.75
C LEU A 146 -9.29 14.70 1.41
N LEU A 147 -8.99 16.00 1.43
CA LEU A 147 -8.82 16.81 0.23
C LEU A 147 -7.70 16.28 -0.69
N GLU A 148 -6.56 15.85 -0.13
CA GLU A 148 -5.49 15.26 -0.94
C GLU A 148 -5.89 13.90 -1.53
N ARG A 149 -6.63 13.06 -0.79
CA ARG A 149 -7.18 11.81 -1.36
C ARG A 149 -8.19 12.09 -2.48
N GLU A 150 -9.06 13.08 -2.29
CA GLU A 150 -10.01 13.50 -3.31
C GLU A 150 -9.27 13.97 -4.58
N ARG A 151 -8.25 14.81 -4.43
CA ARG A 151 -7.40 15.25 -5.54
C ARG A 151 -6.78 14.07 -6.29
N GLN A 152 -6.25 13.08 -5.58
CA GLN A 152 -5.69 11.87 -6.20
C GLN A 152 -6.73 11.04 -6.94
N LEU A 153 -7.93 10.88 -6.38
CA LEU A 153 -9.04 10.19 -7.05
C LEU A 153 -9.50 10.94 -8.29
N GLN A 154 -9.61 12.27 -8.24
CA GLN A 154 -9.93 13.10 -9.40
C GLN A 154 -8.90 12.93 -10.53
N LEU A 155 -7.61 12.88 -10.20
CA LEU A 155 -6.55 12.61 -11.19
C LEU A 155 -6.67 11.21 -11.81
N LYS A 156 -6.96 10.19 -10.99
CA LYS A 156 -7.20 8.82 -11.48
C LYS A 156 -8.41 8.75 -12.42
N VAL A 157 -9.51 9.41 -12.06
CA VAL A 157 -10.72 9.49 -12.90
C VAL A 157 -10.39 10.15 -14.24
N LYS A 158 -9.68 11.29 -14.24
CA LYS A 158 -9.26 11.95 -15.49
C LYS A 158 -8.37 11.05 -16.36
N SER A 159 -7.44 10.32 -15.75
CA SER A 159 -6.59 9.36 -16.46
C SER A 159 -7.40 8.23 -17.08
N LEU A 160 -8.36 7.65 -16.35
CA LEU A 160 -9.23 6.58 -16.83
C LEU A 160 -10.17 7.08 -17.95
N GLN A 161 -10.70 8.30 -17.83
CA GLN A 161 -11.50 8.92 -18.87
C GLN A 161 -10.71 9.09 -20.17
N ASN A 162 -9.45 9.51 -20.10
CA ASN A 162 -8.58 9.60 -21.27
C ASN A 162 -8.28 8.22 -21.87
N CYS A 163 -8.02 7.21 -21.03
CA CYS A 163 -7.82 5.84 -21.49
C CYS A 163 -9.06 5.32 -22.23
N LEU A 164 -10.23 5.46 -21.63
CA LEU A 164 -11.50 5.06 -22.24
C LEU A 164 -11.76 5.78 -23.58
N LYS A 165 -11.42 7.07 -23.66
CA LYS A 165 -11.54 7.83 -24.92
C LYS A 165 -10.64 7.23 -26.00
N ASN A 166 -9.38 6.95 -25.68
CA ASN A 166 -8.43 6.36 -26.62
C ASN A 166 -8.89 4.98 -27.10
N GLU A 167 -9.34 4.11 -26.18
CA GLU A 167 -9.86 2.79 -26.53
C GLU A 167 -11.09 2.88 -27.44
N LYS A 168 -12.00 3.84 -27.21
CA LYS A 168 -13.14 4.10 -28.11
C LYS A 168 -12.68 4.52 -29.51
N GLU A 169 -11.66 5.36 -29.60
CA GLU A 169 -11.09 5.78 -30.89
C GLU A 169 -10.43 4.60 -31.62
N GLU A 170 -9.71 3.72 -30.93
CA GLU A 170 -9.12 2.51 -31.51
C GLU A 170 -10.17 1.51 -31.98
N VAL A 171 -11.21 1.27 -31.17
CA VAL A 171 -12.35 0.42 -31.59
C VAL A 171 -13.00 0.98 -32.84
N GLN A 172 -13.22 2.30 -32.92
CA GLN A 172 -13.79 2.93 -34.11
C GLN A 172 -12.87 2.77 -35.34
N LYS A 173 -11.55 2.90 -35.18
CA LYS A 173 -10.59 2.66 -36.27
C LYS A 173 -10.65 1.22 -36.76
N LEU A 174 -10.64 0.24 -35.85
CA LEU A 174 -10.72 -1.17 -36.19
C LEU A 174 -12.05 -1.52 -36.88
N GLN A 175 -13.16 -0.95 -36.41
CA GLN A 175 -14.47 -1.11 -37.04
C GLN A 175 -14.46 -0.60 -38.49
N ASN A 176 -13.81 0.54 -38.75
CA ASN A 176 -13.64 1.06 -40.11
C ASN A 176 -12.76 0.14 -40.99
N VAL A 177 -11.71 -0.45 -40.43
CA VAL A 177 -10.87 -1.44 -41.13
C VAL A 177 -11.65 -2.71 -41.47
N ILE A 178 -12.44 -3.23 -40.53
CA ILE A 178 -13.30 -4.41 -40.76
C ILE A 178 -14.33 -4.11 -41.86
N ALA A 179 -15.00 -2.96 -41.80
CA ALA A 179 -15.98 -2.55 -42.80
C ALA A 179 -15.35 -2.40 -44.20
N SER A 180 -14.17 -1.78 -44.30
CA SER A 180 -13.47 -1.64 -45.58
C SER A 180 -13.03 -2.99 -46.14
N ARG A 181 -12.53 -3.90 -45.29
CA ARG A 181 -12.13 -5.26 -45.68
C ARG A 181 -13.33 -6.11 -46.12
N ALA A 182 -14.47 -6.01 -45.43
CA ALA A 182 -15.71 -6.66 -45.83
C ALA A 182 -16.20 -6.17 -47.22
N SER A 183 -16.08 -4.87 -47.49
CA SER A 183 -16.37 -4.32 -48.82
C SER A 183 -15.41 -4.88 -49.88
N GLN A 184 -14.11 -4.90 -49.61
CA GLN A 184 -13.10 -5.45 -50.51
C GLN A 184 -13.36 -6.93 -50.85
N TYR A 185 -13.65 -7.77 -49.84
CA TYR A 185 -13.97 -9.18 -50.05
C TYR A 185 -15.24 -9.37 -50.88
N ASN A 186 -16.29 -8.57 -50.63
CA ASN A 186 -17.49 -8.61 -51.45
C ASN A 186 -17.19 -8.28 -52.93
N HIS A 187 -16.35 -7.28 -53.19
CA HIS A 187 -15.95 -6.94 -54.55
C HIS A 187 -15.14 -8.05 -55.23
N GLU A 188 -14.21 -8.68 -54.50
CA GLU A 188 -13.40 -9.79 -55.00
C GLU A 188 -14.25 -11.04 -55.25
N MET A 189 -15.14 -11.40 -54.33
CA MET A 189 -16.07 -12.50 -54.48
C MET A 189 -16.95 -12.33 -55.72
N LYS A 190 -17.56 -11.16 -55.91
CA LYS A 190 -18.34 -10.85 -57.12
C LYS A 190 -17.49 -10.92 -58.40
N ARG A 191 -16.19 -10.60 -58.34
CA ARG A 191 -15.29 -10.75 -59.48
C ARG A 191 -15.05 -12.23 -59.79
N LYS A 192 -14.75 -13.04 -58.77
CA LYS A 192 -14.53 -14.48 -58.89
C LYS A 192 -15.77 -15.22 -59.38
N GLU A 193 -16.94 -14.86 -58.88
CA GLU A 193 -18.22 -15.40 -59.33
C GLU A 193 -18.46 -15.13 -60.83
N ARG A 194 -18.15 -13.91 -61.29
CA ARG A 194 -18.19 -13.58 -62.73
C ARG A 194 -17.20 -14.38 -63.57
N GLU A 195 -15.98 -14.60 -63.08
CA GLU A 195 -14.97 -15.44 -63.75
C GLU A 195 -15.40 -16.90 -63.82
N PHE A 196 -15.97 -17.42 -62.73
CA PHE A 196 -16.48 -18.78 -62.65
C PHE A 196 -17.66 -18.99 -63.61
N ASN A 197 -18.60 -18.05 -63.67
CA ASN A 197 -19.72 -18.12 -64.60
C ASN A 197 -19.25 -18.14 -66.07
N LYS A 198 -18.28 -17.29 -66.43
CA LYS A 198 -17.66 -17.32 -67.77
C LYS A 198 -17.00 -18.66 -68.08
N LEU A 199 -16.30 -19.26 -67.11
CA LEU A 199 -15.67 -20.58 -67.29
C LEU A 199 -16.72 -21.69 -67.46
N LYS A 200 -17.78 -21.63 -66.65
CA LYS A 200 -18.92 -22.55 -66.73
C LYS A 200 -19.62 -22.47 -68.09
N GLU A 201 -19.85 -21.25 -68.60
CA GLU A 201 -20.40 -21.03 -69.95
C GLU A 201 -19.50 -21.62 -71.04
N ARG A 202 -18.17 -21.39 -70.98
CA ARG A 202 -17.22 -21.98 -71.93
C ARG A 202 -17.21 -23.52 -71.87
N LEU A 203 -17.26 -24.10 -70.67
CA LEU A 203 -17.32 -25.55 -70.50
C LEU A 203 -18.61 -26.11 -71.10
N ASN A 204 -19.75 -25.47 -70.81
CA ASN A 204 -21.03 -25.86 -71.38
C ASN A 204 -21.02 -25.78 -72.91
N GLN A 205 -20.46 -24.70 -73.48
CA GLN A 205 -20.29 -24.57 -74.93
C GLN A 205 -19.45 -25.73 -75.50
N LEU A 206 -18.30 -26.05 -74.89
CA LEU A 206 -17.47 -27.18 -75.32
C LEU A 206 -18.18 -28.54 -75.21
N LEU A 207 -19.05 -28.72 -74.21
CA LEU A 207 -19.83 -29.95 -74.07
C LEU A 207 -20.92 -30.06 -75.14
N VAL A 208 -21.58 -28.96 -75.51
CA VAL A 208 -22.56 -28.90 -76.61
C VAL A 208 -21.86 -29.14 -77.95
N ASP A 209 -20.77 -28.45 -78.24
CA ASP A 209 -19.99 -28.60 -79.48
C ASP A 209 -19.47 -30.05 -79.67
N LYS A 210 -19.11 -30.73 -78.57
CA LYS A 210 -18.72 -32.16 -78.61
C LYS A 210 -19.89 -33.10 -78.87
N LYS A 211 -21.12 -32.71 -78.51
CA LYS A 211 -22.31 -33.52 -78.75
C LYS A 211 -22.75 -33.44 -80.22
N GLU A 212 -22.57 -32.29 -80.86
CA GLU A 212 -22.85 -32.09 -82.30
C GLU A 212 -21.80 -32.74 -83.22
N LYS A 213 -20.57 -32.95 -82.74
CA LYS A 213 -19.48 -33.62 -83.49
C LYS A 213 -19.37 -35.14 -83.27
N LYS A 214 -20.38 -35.81 -82.70
CA LYS A 214 -20.41 -37.29 -82.60
C LYS A 214 -20.69 -37.94 -83.96
N GLN A 215 -19.73 -37.86 -84.88
CA GLN A 215 -19.36 -39.04 -85.67
C GLN A 215 -18.26 -39.75 -84.86
N ALA A 216 -18.45 -41.05 -84.65
CA ALA A 216 -17.56 -41.87 -83.84
C ALA A 216 -16.12 -41.81 -84.37
N ILE A 217 -15.21 -41.29 -83.55
CA ILE A 217 -13.76 -41.45 -83.76
C ILE A 217 -13.28 -42.35 -82.63
N ASP A 218 -12.96 -43.59 -82.97
CA ASP A 218 -12.19 -44.48 -82.11
C ASP A 218 -10.80 -43.87 -81.88
N VAL A 219 -10.48 -43.59 -80.63
CA VAL A 219 -9.18 -43.04 -80.23
C VAL A 219 -8.17 -44.18 -80.15
N LEU A 220 -7.54 -44.48 -81.28
CA LEU A 220 -6.47 -45.49 -81.41
C LEU A 220 -5.06 -44.99 -81.05
N ASN A 221 -4.95 -43.79 -80.48
CA ASN A 221 -3.69 -43.31 -79.93
C ASN A 221 -3.92 -42.38 -78.74
N SER A 222 -3.70 -42.90 -77.53
CA SER A 222 -3.57 -42.09 -76.33
C SER A 222 -2.30 -41.26 -76.46
N ILE A 223 -2.47 -39.94 -76.58
CA ILE A 223 -1.40 -38.94 -76.57
C ILE A 223 -0.62 -39.09 -75.24
N GLY A 224 0.56 -39.71 -75.31
CA GLY A 224 1.56 -39.65 -74.26
C GLY A 224 2.03 -38.21 -74.10
N ARG A 225 2.05 -37.69 -72.86
CA ARG A 225 2.66 -36.38 -72.57
C ARG A 225 4.14 -36.41 -72.93
N ALA A 226 4.67 -35.29 -73.42
CA ALA A 226 6.07 -35.12 -73.83
C ALA A 226 7.11 -35.31 -72.70
N ASP A 227 6.70 -35.49 -71.45
CA ASP A 227 7.59 -35.74 -70.29
C ASP A 227 7.71 -37.24 -69.92
N GLY A 228 7.08 -38.16 -70.65
CA GLY A 228 7.25 -39.62 -70.44
C GLY A 228 6.80 -40.18 -69.09
N LYS A 229 6.30 -39.35 -68.17
CA LYS A 229 5.83 -39.77 -66.85
C LYS A 229 4.32 -40.02 -66.85
N ARG A 230 3.97 -41.25 -66.49
CA ARG A 230 2.59 -41.69 -66.23
C ARG A 230 2.07 -40.96 -64.99
N SER A 231 0.82 -40.51 -64.98
CA SER A 231 0.14 -40.12 -63.74
C SER A 231 0.24 -41.30 -62.77
N LEU A 232 1.01 -41.14 -61.69
CA LEU A 232 1.07 -42.14 -60.63
C LEU A 232 -0.30 -42.15 -59.94
N TRP A 233 -1.05 -43.22 -60.17
CA TRP A 233 -2.15 -43.57 -59.30
C TRP A 233 -1.58 -43.73 -57.89
N LYS A 234 -2.32 -43.24 -56.87
CA LYS A 234 -1.94 -43.41 -55.46
C LYS A 234 -1.63 -44.89 -55.23
N THR A 235 -0.37 -45.20 -55.00
CA THR A 235 0.11 -46.53 -54.64
C THR A 235 0.60 -46.48 -53.20
N GLU A 236 0.47 -47.59 -52.48
CA GLU A 236 0.91 -47.73 -51.07
C GLU A 236 2.35 -47.24 -50.85
N LYS A 237 3.23 -47.41 -51.85
CA LYS A 237 4.61 -46.91 -51.83
C LYS A 237 4.74 -45.39 -51.92
N THR A 238 3.82 -44.69 -52.58
CA THR A 238 3.78 -43.22 -52.62
C THR A 238 3.15 -42.64 -51.36
N GLU A 239 2.15 -43.30 -50.78
CA GLU A 239 1.52 -42.90 -49.52
C GLU A 239 2.49 -43.07 -48.35
N ALA A 240 3.18 -44.20 -48.25
CA ALA A 240 4.24 -44.42 -47.25
C ALA A 240 5.41 -43.41 -47.34
N LYS A 241 5.72 -42.91 -48.54
CA LYS A 241 6.71 -41.84 -48.72
C LYS A 241 6.20 -40.49 -48.23
N HIS A 242 4.94 -40.15 -48.53
CA HIS A 242 4.32 -38.91 -48.05
C HIS A 242 4.10 -38.92 -46.53
N GLU A 243 3.72 -40.06 -45.95
CA GLU A 243 3.65 -40.25 -44.50
C GLU A 243 5.04 -40.11 -43.86
N GLY A 244 6.07 -40.70 -44.45
CA GLY A 244 7.45 -40.54 -43.99
C GLY A 244 7.95 -39.08 -44.03
N GLU A 245 7.61 -38.33 -45.08
CA GLU A 245 7.90 -36.90 -45.18
C GLU A 245 7.11 -36.06 -44.17
N MET A 246 5.86 -36.43 -43.89
CA MET A 246 5.02 -35.81 -42.86
C MET A 246 5.59 -36.05 -41.46
N TYR A 247 5.92 -37.30 -41.10
CA TYR A 247 6.54 -37.61 -39.80
C TYR A 247 7.90 -36.91 -39.64
N LYS A 248 8.70 -36.84 -40.71
CA LYS A 248 9.97 -36.10 -40.71
C LYS A 248 9.76 -34.60 -40.47
N THR A 249 8.73 -34.01 -41.06
CA THR A 249 8.39 -32.59 -40.86
C THR A 249 7.95 -32.35 -39.41
N LEU A 250 7.06 -33.20 -38.90
CA LEU A 250 6.59 -33.12 -37.52
C LEU A 250 7.73 -33.25 -36.50
N LEU A 251 8.65 -34.21 -36.69
CA LEU A 251 9.83 -34.38 -35.85
C LEU A 251 10.76 -33.15 -35.89
N ASN A 252 10.99 -32.58 -37.08
CA ASN A 252 11.78 -31.36 -37.22
C ASN A 252 11.14 -30.16 -36.51
N ASP A 253 9.82 -30.06 -36.51
CA ASP A 253 9.09 -29.01 -35.81
C ASP A 253 9.21 -29.18 -34.28
N TYR A 254 9.11 -30.41 -33.78
CA TYR A 254 9.36 -30.72 -32.36
C TYR A 254 10.80 -30.40 -31.95
N ASP A 255 11.80 -30.80 -32.74
CA ASP A 255 13.21 -30.50 -32.48
C ASP A 255 13.48 -28.99 -32.49
N THR A 256 12.79 -28.25 -33.37
CA THR A 256 12.90 -26.79 -33.45
C THR A 256 12.28 -26.13 -32.23
N ARG A 257 11.09 -26.57 -31.82
CA ARG A 257 10.43 -26.09 -30.60
C ARG A 257 11.25 -26.39 -29.35
N GLN A 258 11.87 -27.57 -29.27
CA GLN A 258 12.73 -27.94 -28.15
C GLN A 258 13.98 -27.06 -28.08
N ARG A 259 14.61 -26.75 -29.23
CA ARG A 259 15.74 -25.80 -29.29
C ARG A 259 15.32 -24.39 -28.86
N GLU A 260 14.18 -23.89 -29.33
CA GLU A 260 13.65 -22.58 -28.95
C GLU A 260 13.40 -22.50 -27.44
N LEU A 261 12.76 -23.51 -26.86
CA LEU A 261 12.53 -23.60 -25.41
C LEU A 261 13.86 -23.63 -24.62
N MET A 262 14.89 -24.31 -25.12
CA MET A 262 16.20 -24.30 -24.47
C MET A 262 16.86 -22.92 -24.48
N VAL A 263 16.74 -22.18 -25.59
CA VAL A 263 17.25 -20.80 -25.70
C VAL A 263 16.48 -19.88 -24.76
N GLU A 264 15.15 -19.96 -24.74
CA GLU A 264 14.31 -19.18 -23.84
C GLU A 264 14.63 -19.48 -22.38
N ASN A 265 14.79 -20.75 -22.00
CA ASN A 265 15.17 -21.13 -20.64
C ASN A 265 16.54 -20.56 -20.24
N ALA A 266 17.50 -20.56 -21.18
CA ALA A 266 18.80 -19.94 -20.96
C ALA A 266 18.71 -18.41 -20.79
N GLU A 267 17.85 -17.74 -21.55
CA GLU A 267 17.59 -16.31 -21.41
C GLU A 267 16.89 -15.97 -20.09
N LEU A 268 15.87 -16.74 -19.70
CA LEU A 268 15.19 -16.60 -18.42
C LEU A 268 16.16 -16.77 -17.25
N ARG A 269 17.07 -17.75 -17.33
CA ARG A 269 18.15 -17.92 -16.33
C ARG A 269 19.07 -16.70 -16.28
N LYS A 270 19.44 -16.11 -17.42
CA LYS A 270 20.26 -14.88 -17.46
C LYS A 270 19.54 -13.71 -16.80
N VAL A 271 18.25 -13.51 -17.11
CA VAL A 271 17.43 -12.44 -16.51
C VAL A 271 17.29 -12.64 -15.01
N LEU A 272 17.04 -13.87 -14.56
CA LEU A 272 16.95 -14.21 -13.13
C LEU A 272 18.27 -13.92 -12.39
N GLN A 273 19.42 -14.28 -12.98
CA GLN A 273 20.74 -13.96 -12.41
C GLN A 273 21.01 -12.46 -12.40
N GLN A 274 20.59 -11.74 -13.43
CA GLN A 274 20.72 -10.28 -13.48
C GLN A 274 19.85 -9.61 -12.40
N MET A 275 18.59 -10.02 -12.25
CA MET A 275 17.71 -9.53 -11.19
C MET A 275 18.29 -9.83 -9.80
N LYS A 276 18.82 -11.04 -9.59
CA LYS A 276 19.52 -11.40 -8.35
C LYS A 276 20.70 -10.46 -8.07
N LYS A 277 21.51 -10.16 -9.09
CA LYS A 277 22.65 -9.23 -8.98
C LYS A 277 22.20 -7.81 -8.66
N ASP A 278 21.14 -7.33 -9.32
CA ASP A 278 20.58 -6.01 -9.10
C ASP A 278 19.98 -5.90 -7.69
N MET A 279 19.21 -6.89 -7.24
CA MET A 279 18.69 -6.97 -5.87
C MET A 279 19.82 -7.00 -4.82
N ALA A 280 20.86 -7.80 -5.04
CA ALA A 280 22.03 -7.82 -4.17
C ALA A 280 22.74 -6.46 -4.12
N SER A 281 22.84 -5.76 -5.25
CA SER A 281 23.45 -4.42 -5.30
C SER A 281 22.67 -3.40 -4.47
N ILE A 282 21.33 -3.39 -4.59
CA ILE A 282 20.43 -2.50 -3.83
C ILE A 282 20.47 -2.79 -2.33
N LEU A 283 20.56 -4.07 -1.95
CA LEU A 283 20.64 -4.48 -0.55
C LEU A 283 22.03 -4.22 0.04
N SER A 284 23.10 -4.34 -0.75
CA SER A 284 24.48 -4.09 -0.31
C SER A 284 24.83 -2.59 -0.19
N SER A 285 24.15 -1.70 -0.93
CA SER A 285 24.30 -0.24 -0.78
C SER A 285 23.62 0.32 0.48
N ARG A 286 22.95 -0.52 1.27
CA ARG A 286 22.29 -0.16 2.55
C ARG A 286 23.02 -0.78 3.74
N LYS A 287 24.34 -0.60 3.83
CA LYS A 287 25.08 -0.73 5.09
C LYS A 287 25.53 0.65 5.56
N PRO A 288 25.11 1.13 6.74
CA PRO A 288 25.68 2.33 7.33
C PRO A 288 27.10 1.97 7.79
N THR A 289 28.10 2.61 7.20
CA THR A 289 29.46 2.66 7.77
C THR A 289 29.42 3.51 9.03
N LEU A 290 29.15 2.85 10.16
CA LEU A 290 29.42 3.36 11.50
C LEU A 290 30.72 2.72 11.99
N LYS A 291 31.81 3.48 11.94
CA LYS A 291 33.14 3.34 12.59
C LYS A 291 33.90 4.61 12.14
N GLY A 292 34.29 5.59 12.95
CA GLY A 292 34.69 5.60 14.35
C GLY A 292 36.21 5.71 14.42
N GLU A 293 36.77 6.94 14.42
CA GLU A 293 38.10 7.25 14.99
C GLU A 293 38.31 8.77 15.15
N LYS A 294 39.19 9.14 16.10
CA LYS A 294 39.29 10.40 16.86
C LYS A 294 40.45 11.34 16.43
N HIS A 295 40.46 12.55 17.03
CA HIS A 295 41.58 13.51 17.27
C HIS A 295 42.10 14.32 16.06
N GLU A 296 42.50 15.60 16.12
CA GLU A 296 42.47 16.65 17.15
C GLU A 296 42.75 18.04 16.54
N ASP A 297 42.31 19.08 17.26
CA ASP A 297 42.87 20.42 17.53
C ASP A 297 43.32 21.39 16.40
N GLY A 298 42.95 22.68 16.58
CA GLY A 298 43.32 23.80 15.71
C GLY A 298 42.42 25.05 15.86
N CYS A 299 42.81 25.94 16.76
CA CYS A 299 42.21 27.20 17.22
C CYS A 299 41.85 28.31 16.17
N ILE A 300 40.78 29.06 16.51
CA ILE A 300 40.57 30.54 16.50
C ILE A 300 39.88 31.28 15.33
N GLN A 301 38.80 31.98 15.75
CA GLN A 301 38.17 33.26 15.33
C GLN A 301 37.06 33.35 14.26
N VAL A 302 35.83 33.48 14.80
CA VAL A 302 34.78 34.50 14.52
C VAL A 302 34.73 35.14 13.14
N LYS A 303 33.67 34.81 12.39
CA LYS A 303 32.80 35.76 11.68
C LYS A 303 31.44 35.09 11.39
N GLU A 304 30.36 35.79 11.74
CA GLU A 304 28.99 35.45 11.37
C GLU A 304 28.77 35.53 9.85
N ASP A 305 27.87 34.64 9.43
CA ASP A 305 27.02 34.64 8.24
C ASP A 305 27.57 34.27 6.84
N GLU A 306 26.78 33.38 6.21
CA GLU A 306 26.75 32.97 4.79
C GLU A 306 27.74 31.93 4.22
N VAL A 307 27.86 30.71 4.76
CA VAL A 307 28.39 29.57 3.96
C VAL A 307 27.81 28.19 4.33
N PHE A 308 26.47 28.06 4.50
CA PHE A 308 25.84 26.73 4.74
C PHE A 308 25.12 26.12 3.53
N ASN A 309 25.12 26.78 2.36
CA ASN A 309 24.28 26.37 1.23
C ASN A 309 24.97 25.49 0.17
N SER A 310 26.30 25.43 0.08
CA SER A 310 26.98 24.69 -1.01
C SER A 310 27.00 23.16 -0.82
N SER A 311 27.14 22.68 0.43
CA SER A 311 27.18 21.23 0.71
C SER A 311 25.79 20.58 0.57
N LYS A 312 24.73 21.28 1.00
CA LYS A 312 23.34 20.81 0.92
C LYS A 312 22.86 20.73 -0.53
N GLU A 313 23.21 21.72 -1.35
CA GLU A 313 22.90 21.75 -2.78
C GLU A 313 23.62 20.62 -3.55
N SER A 314 24.86 20.26 -3.17
CA SER A 314 25.59 19.15 -3.78
C SER A 314 24.95 17.77 -3.50
N VAL A 315 24.48 17.54 -2.27
CA VAL A 315 23.81 16.29 -1.86
C VAL A 315 22.40 16.22 -2.45
N GLU A 316 21.71 17.36 -2.55
CA GLU A 316 20.40 17.47 -3.17
C GLU A 316 20.48 17.25 -4.69
N LEU A 317 21.49 17.80 -5.38
CA LEU A 317 21.78 17.47 -6.78
C LEU A 317 22.09 15.98 -6.97
N TYR A 318 22.87 15.36 -6.07
CA TYR A 318 23.20 13.93 -6.16
C TYR A 318 21.95 13.05 -5.97
N CYS A 319 21.08 13.41 -5.04
CA CYS A 319 19.78 12.75 -4.82
C CYS A 319 18.84 12.93 -6.01
N VAL A 320 18.79 14.12 -6.62
CA VAL A 320 18.02 14.38 -7.84
C VAL A 320 18.55 13.55 -9.00
N HIS A 321 19.87 13.49 -9.20
CA HIS A 321 20.51 12.68 -10.24
C HIS A 321 20.28 11.17 -10.02
N ALA A 322 20.34 10.69 -8.78
CA ALA A 322 20.05 9.30 -8.45
C ALA A 322 18.57 8.95 -8.70
N ARG A 323 17.65 9.86 -8.34
CA ARG A 323 16.21 9.71 -8.60
C ARG A 323 15.91 9.71 -10.09
N GLU A 324 16.58 10.55 -10.86
CA GLU A 324 16.43 10.63 -12.31
C GLU A 324 16.99 9.37 -13.01
N LYS A 325 18.16 8.88 -12.58
CA LYS A 325 18.71 7.60 -13.06
C LYS A 325 17.78 6.43 -12.75
N LEU A 326 17.22 6.36 -11.55
CA LEU A 326 16.24 5.33 -11.18
C LEU A 326 14.98 5.43 -12.05
N THR A 327 14.45 6.63 -12.23
CA THR A 327 13.25 6.87 -13.04
C THR A 327 13.48 6.48 -14.51
N ASN A 328 14.65 6.81 -15.06
CA ASN A 328 15.02 6.44 -16.43
C ASN A 328 15.22 4.93 -16.58
N SER A 329 15.80 4.26 -15.58
CA SER A 329 15.91 2.80 -15.55
C SER A 329 14.53 2.13 -15.55
N ILE A 330 13.61 2.56 -14.69
CA ILE A 330 12.23 2.05 -14.63
C ILE A 330 11.51 2.27 -15.97
N ARG A 331 11.64 3.47 -16.57
CA ARG A 331 11.06 3.77 -17.89
C ARG A 331 11.64 2.91 -19.01
N LEU A 332 12.91 2.54 -18.94
CA LEU A 332 13.54 1.66 -19.92
C LEU A 332 13.05 0.21 -19.75
N GLN A 333 12.96 -0.27 -18.52
CA GLN A 333 12.42 -1.60 -18.22
C GLN A 333 10.94 -1.70 -18.62
N TRP A 334 10.15 -0.67 -18.36
CA TRP A 334 8.75 -0.60 -18.79
C TRP A 334 8.60 -0.65 -20.32
N ARG A 335 9.46 0.07 -21.07
CA ARG A 335 9.46 0.00 -22.54
C ARG A 335 9.82 -1.39 -23.06
N ARG A 336 10.79 -2.06 -22.44
CA ARG A 336 11.18 -3.43 -22.79
C ARG A 336 10.04 -4.42 -22.51
N LEU A 337 9.39 -4.31 -21.35
CA LEU A 337 8.24 -5.14 -20.99
C LEU A 337 7.07 -4.89 -21.95
N LYS A 338 6.75 -3.63 -22.24
CA LYS A 338 5.68 -3.27 -23.16
C LYS A 338 5.92 -3.87 -24.56
N SER A 339 7.13 -3.71 -25.10
CA SER A 339 7.49 -4.32 -26.39
C SER A 339 7.43 -5.85 -26.37
N HIS A 340 7.79 -6.47 -25.24
CA HIS A 340 7.67 -7.92 -25.07
C HIS A 340 6.21 -8.39 -25.07
N VAL A 341 5.33 -7.68 -24.38
CA VAL A 341 3.88 -7.96 -24.33
C VAL A 341 3.25 -7.76 -25.71
N GLU A 342 3.57 -6.66 -26.41
CA GLU A 342 3.10 -6.43 -27.79
C GLU A 342 3.56 -7.53 -28.75
N ARG A 343 4.77 -8.06 -28.56
CA ARG A 343 5.28 -9.20 -29.34
C ARG A 343 4.54 -10.50 -29.01
N LEU A 344 4.27 -10.77 -27.73
CA LEU A 344 3.48 -11.94 -27.32
C LEU A 344 2.05 -11.87 -27.89
N ASP A 345 1.43 -10.70 -27.87
CA ASP A 345 0.10 -10.47 -28.43
C ASP A 345 0.08 -10.68 -29.96
N SER A 346 1.10 -10.18 -30.64
CA SER A 346 1.30 -10.42 -32.08
C SER A 346 1.52 -11.91 -32.40
N GLN A 347 2.20 -12.65 -31.51
CA GLN A 347 2.51 -14.07 -31.68
C GLN A 347 1.31 -14.96 -31.36
N ALA A 348 0.49 -14.60 -30.36
CA ALA A 348 -0.79 -15.23 -30.07
C ALA A 348 -1.80 -15.02 -31.20
N SER A 349 -1.82 -13.82 -31.78
CA SER A 349 -2.62 -13.50 -32.98
C SER A 349 -2.20 -14.31 -34.21
N LEU A 350 -0.90 -14.64 -34.33
CA LEU A 350 -0.37 -15.48 -35.41
C LEU A 350 -0.74 -16.97 -35.21
N ALA A 351 -0.77 -17.45 -33.97
CA ALA A 351 -1.20 -18.81 -33.62
C ALA A 351 -2.69 -19.03 -33.94
N GLN A 352 -3.55 -18.03 -33.68
CA GLN A 352 -4.97 -18.09 -34.04
C GLN A 352 -5.22 -18.12 -35.56
N MET A 353 -4.32 -17.55 -36.38
CA MET A 353 -4.39 -17.62 -37.84
C MET A 353 -3.86 -18.95 -38.43
N GLY A 354 -3.08 -19.72 -37.65
CA GLY A 354 -2.58 -21.04 -38.03
C GLY A 354 -3.60 -22.17 -37.86
N GLU A 355 -4.49 -22.07 -36.87
CA GLU A 355 -5.51 -23.09 -36.57
C GLU A 355 -6.77 -23.04 -37.45
N ILE A 356 -7.02 -21.94 -38.17
CA ILE A 356 -8.24 -21.76 -38.98
C ILE A 356 -8.24 -22.60 -40.28
N LYS A 357 -7.16 -23.35 -40.59
CA LYS A 357 -7.10 -24.22 -41.78
C LYS A 357 -7.43 -25.69 -41.53
N SER A 358 -7.74 -26.11 -40.30
CA SER A 358 -8.08 -27.51 -40.02
C SER A 358 -9.09 -27.67 -38.88
N SER A 359 -10.30 -27.14 -39.04
CA SER A 359 -11.53 -27.73 -38.47
C SER A 359 -12.70 -26.78 -38.74
N ASP A 360 -13.16 -26.79 -39.99
CA ASP A 360 -14.50 -26.30 -40.32
C ASP A 360 -15.49 -27.42 -40.00
N ALA A 361 -15.80 -27.58 -38.70
CA ALA A 361 -16.99 -28.23 -38.16
C ALA A 361 -16.90 -28.33 -36.62
N VAL A 362 -17.12 -27.23 -35.91
CA VAL A 362 -17.68 -27.32 -34.56
C VAL A 362 -19.19 -27.60 -34.75
N PRO A 363 -19.77 -28.66 -34.15
CA PRO A 363 -21.16 -29.04 -34.41
C PRO A 363 -22.08 -27.91 -33.94
N ARG A 364 -22.92 -27.38 -34.84
CA ARG A 364 -23.93 -26.35 -34.53
C ARG A 364 -24.82 -26.73 -33.34
N GLU A 365 -25.05 -28.03 -33.12
CA GLU A 365 -25.81 -28.56 -31.98
C GLU A 365 -25.20 -28.15 -30.63
N THR A 366 -23.87 -28.21 -30.48
CA THR A 366 -23.23 -27.80 -29.22
C THR A 366 -23.40 -26.31 -28.92
N HIS A 367 -23.40 -25.41 -29.92
CA HIS A 367 -23.61 -23.98 -29.69
C HIS A 367 -25.08 -23.66 -29.35
N GLU A 368 -26.04 -24.39 -29.91
CA GLU A 368 -27.45 -24.22 -29.62
C GLU A 368 -27.78 -24.70 -28.19
N GLU A 369 -27.21 -25.83 -27.77
CA GLU A 369 -27.26 -26.32 -26.39
C GLU A 369 -26.61 -25.35 -25.39
N GLU A 370 -25.45 -24.79 -25.75
CA GLU A 370 -24.74 -23.76 -24.98
C GLU A 370 -25.59 -22.49 -24.81
N MET A 371 -26.27 -22.08 -25.89
CA MET A 371 -27.16 -20.92 -25.91
C MET A 371 -28.39 -21.13 -25.04
N ASP A 372 -28.98 -22.31 -25.07
CA ASP A 372 -30.14 -22.64 -24.25
C ASP A 372 -29.77 -22.80 -22.78
N ARG A 373 -28.58 -23.34 -22.49
CA ARG A 373 -28.03 -23.36 -21.11
C ARG A 373 -27.81 -21.95 -20.57
N LEU A 374 -27.19 -21.06 -21.35
CA LEU A 374 -26.98 -19.67 -20.93
C LEU A 374 -28.28 -18.90 -20.73
N LYS A 375 -29.32 -19.16 -21.54
CA LYS A 375 -30.66 -18.60 -21.32
C LYS A 375 -31.27 -19.10 -20.01
N LEU A 376 -31.10 -20.38 -19.69
CA LEU A 376 -31.59 -20.97 -18.44
C LEU A 376 -30.86 -20.35 -17.24
N GLU A 377 -29.54 -20.22 -17.31
CA GLU A 377 -28.72 -19.55 -16.28
C GLU A 377 -29.12 -18.08 -16.12
N MET A 378 -29.33 -17.34 -17.21
CA MET A 378 -29.84 -15.97 -17.16
C MET A 378 -31.22 -15.88 -16.49
N GLN A 379 -32.10 -16.83 -16.79
CA GLN A 379 -33.44 -16.87 -16.18
C GLN A 379 -33.34 -17.17 -14.68
N GLN A 380 -32.49 -18.13 -14.28
CA GLN A 380 -32.22 -18.42 -12.87
C GLN A 380 -31.63 -17.21 -12.13
N CYS A 381 -30.68 -16.50 -12.74
CA CYS A 381 -30.15 -15.25 -12.16
C CYS A 381 -31.25 -14.20 -12.01
N LYS A 382 -32.16 -14.08 -12.98
CA LYS A 382 -33.27 -13.13 -12.92
C LYS A 382 -34.26 -13.46 -11.81
N ASP A 383 -34.61 -14.74 -11.66
CA ASP A 383 -35.51 -15.21 -10.61
C ASP A 383 -34.86 -15.05 -9.21
N PHE A 384 -33.55 -15.29 -9.11
CA PHE A 384 -32.78 -15.05 -7.90
C PHE A 384 -32.76 -13.56 -7.52
N ILE A 385 -32.52 -12.66 -8.48
CA ILE A 385 -32.57 -11.21 -8.26
C ILE A 385 -33.97 -10.78 -7.83
N GLN A 386 -35.04 -11.30 -8.45
CA GLN A 386 -36.41 -11.01 -8.03
C GLN A 386 -36.70 -11.49 -6.61
N THR A 387 -36.22 -12.68 -6.25
CA THR A 387 -36.37 -13.23 -4.89
C THR A 387 -35.59 -12.38 -3.88
N GLN A 388 -34.37 -11.97 -4.20
CA GLN A 388 -33.57 -11.07 -3.36
C GLN A 388 -34.24 -9.70 -3.19
N GLN A 389 -34.83 -9.15 -4.26
CA GLN A 389 -35.59 -7.89 -4.18
C GLN A 389 -36.84 -8.03 -3.32
N GLN A 390 -37.58 -9.14 -3.44
CA GLN A 390 -38.73 -9.43 -2.58
C GLN A 390 -38.32 -9.57 -1.12
N LEU A 391 -37.24 -10.29 -0.84
CA LEU A 391 -36.72 -10.47 0.52
C LEU A 391 -36.28 -9.13 1.12
N LEU A 392 -35.57 -8.31 0.34
CA LEU A 392 -35.15 -6.97 0.75
C LEU A 392 -36.36 -6.07 1.03
N GLN A 393 -37.39 -6.14 0.19
CA GLN A 393 -38.62 -5.37 0.39
C GLN A 393 -39.44 -5.87 1.59
N GLN A 394 -39.40 -7.16 1.89
CA GLN A 394 -39.97 -7.75 3.10
C GLN A 394 -39.22 -7.32 4.37
N GLN A 395 -37.88 -7.25 4.31
CA GLN A 395 -37.03 -6.74 5.40
C GLN A 395 -37.29 -5.26 5.69
N LEU A 396 -37.54 -4.45 4.64
CA LEU A 396 -37.85 -3.02 4.78
C LEU A 396 -39.31 -2.74 5.19
N SER A 397 -40.22 -3.71 5.06
CA SER A 397 -41.65 -3.54 5.40
C SER A 397 -42.06 -4.19 6.72
N SER A 398 -41.20 -5.02 7.33
CA SER A 398 -41.41 -5.57 8.66
C SER A 398 -40.85 -4.60 9.72
N PRO A 399 -41.63 -4.14 10.71
CA PRO A 399 -41.09 -3.42 11.86
C PRO A 399 -40.35 -4.44 12.73
N CYS A 400 -39.12 -4.77 12.36
CA CYS A 400 -38.27 -5.67 13.12
C CYS A 400 -37.56 -4.85 14.20
N ASP A 401 -37.78 -5.21 15.47
CA ASP A 401 -37.13 -4.58 16.61
C ASP A 401 -35.60 -4.60 16.43
N GLU A 402 -35.01 -3.40 16.45
CA GLU A 402 -33.59 -3.10 16.19
C GLU A 402 -32.64 -3.95 17.07
N GLU A 403 -33.08 -4.35 18.27
CA GLU A 403 -32.35 -5.24 19.17
C GLU A 403 -32.17 -6.67 18.61
N THR A 404 -33.16 -7.20 17.91
CA THR A 404 -33.08 -8.56 17.35
C THR A 404 -32.13 -8.59 16.15
N ALA A 405 -32.12 -7.53 15.34
CA ALA A 405 -31.18 -7.36 14.24
C ALA A 405 -29.73 -7.18 14.75
N SER A 406 -29.54 -6.44 15.84
CA SER A 406 -28.23 -6.29 16.48
C SER A 406 -27.70 -7.63 17.02
N LEU A 407 -28.54 -8.42 17.69
CA LEU A 407 -28.15 -9.73 18.24
C LEU A 407 -27.77 -10.74 17.15
N LEU A 408 -28.48 -10.74 16.01
CA LEU A 408 -28.15 -11.60 14.87
C LEU A 408 -26.84 -11.16 14.18
N SER A 409 -26.62 -9.85 14.05
CA SER A 409 -25.36 -9.30 13.56
C SER A 409 -24.19 -9.67 14.47
N ASP A 410 -24.36 -9.55 15.79
CA ASP A 410 -23.33 -9.90 16.77
C ASP A 410 -23.01 -11.41 16.75
N CYS A 411 -24.02 -12.28 16.60
CA CYS A 411 -23.81 -13.72 16.42
C CYS A 411 -22.99 -14.03 15.16
N TYR A 412 -23.29 -13.38 14.03
CA TYR A 412 -22.55 -13.58 12.78
C TYR A 412 -21.10 -13.09 12.89
N MET A 413 -20.89 -11.92 13.49
CA MET A 413 -19.55 -11.38 13.72
C MET A 413 -18.71 -12.27 14.65
N LEU A 414 -19.35 -12.93 15.63
CA LEU A 414 -18.68 -13.85 16.54
C LEU A 414 -18.28 -15.15 15.82
N GLN A 415 -19.15 -15.69 14.98
CA GLN A 415 -18.85 -16.85 14.14
C GLN A 415 -17.69 -16.57 13.17
N GLU A 416 -17.70 -15.42 12.49
CA GLU A 416 -16.61 -15.05 11.57
C GLU A 416 -15.28 -14.82 12.32
N LYS A 417 -15.34 -14.26 13.52
CA LYS A 417 -14.16 -14.12 14.40
C LYS A 417 -13.59 -15.47 14.83
N GLU A 418 -14.44 -16.46 15.08
CA GLU A 418 -14.01 -17.82 15.43
C GLU A 418 -13.37 -18.53 14.22
N ARG A 419 -14.00 -18.43 13.05
CA ARG A 419 -13.44 -18.94 11.80
C ARG A 419 -12.07 -18.33 11.48
N LEU A 420 -11.93 -17.01 11.58
CA LEU A 420 -10.64 -16.33 11.37
C LEU A 420 -9.57 -16.78 12.36
N ARG A 421 -9.96 -17.16 13.59
CA ARG A 421 -9.03 -17.70 14.59
C ARG A 421 -8.53 -19.08 14.19
N GLU A 422 -9.38 -19.92 13.61
CA GLU A 422 -9.00 -21.23 13.08
C GLU A 422 -8.08 -21.09 11.87
N ASP A 423 -8.41 -20.23 10.91
CA ASP A 423 -7.56 -19.92 9.78
C ASP A 423 -6.18 -19.39 10.22
N TRP A 424 -6.16 -18.54 11.25
CA TRP A 424 -4.90 -18.06 11.82
C TRP A 424 -4.06 -19.18 12.44
N LYS A 425 -4.68 -20.13 13.15
CA LYS A 425 -3.97 -21.31 13.69
C LYS A 425 -3.37 -22.18 12.58
N THR A 426 -4.12 -22.42 11.50
CA THR A 426 -3.61 -23.21 10.38
C THR A 426 -2.43 -22.52 9.69
N LEU A 427 -2.49 -21.19 9.50
CA LEU A 427 -1.38 -20.40 8.93
C LEU A 427 -0.13 -20.42 9.84
N GLU A 428 -0.34 -20.35 11.15
CA GLU A 428 0.71 -20.45 12.16
C GLU A 428 1.42 -21.82 12.10
N GLU A 429 0.67 -22.90 11.93
CA GLU A 429 1.20 -24.25 11.74
C GLU A 429 1.97 -24.39 10.42
N GLN A 430 1.42 -23.87 9.32
CA GLN A 430 2.12 -23.82 8.03
C GLN A 430 3.45 -23.06 8.14
N ARG A 431 3.46 -21.90 8.84
CA ARG A 431 4.70 -21.15 9.07
C ARG A 431 5.74 -21.98 9.82
N LYS A 432 5.33 -22.72 10.85
CA LYS A 432 6.23 -23.62 11.60
C LYS A 432 6.78 -24.75 10.72
N ILE A 433 5.97 -25.30 9.81
CA ILE A 433 6.40 -26.32 8.85
C ILE A 433 7.46 -25.74 7.90
N PHE A 434 7.19 -24.60 7.28
CA PHE A 434 8.14 -23.95 6.39
C PHE A 434 9.45 -23.59 7.09
N GLU A 435 9.39 -23.18 8.35
CA GLU A 435 10.58 -22.87 9.12
C GLU A 435 11.42 -24.12 9.43
N ARG A 436 10.77 -25.27 9.67
CA ARG A 436 11.44 -26.56 9.82
C ARG A 436 12.06 -27.01 8.51
N GLU A 437 11.32 -26.94 7.41
CA GLU A 437 11.85 -27.27 6.08
C GLU A 437 13.04 -26.39 5.70
N ARG A 438 12.95 -25.08 5.95
CA ARG A 438 14.05 -24.14 5.73
C ARG A 438 15.32 -24.53 6.49
N LYS A 439 15.18 -24.97 7.75
CA LYS A 439 16.31 -25.50 8.54
C LYS A 439 16.87 -26.77 7.91
N ASN A 440 16.01 -27.73 7.57
CA ASN A 440 16.41 -28.98 6.93
C ASN A 440 17.14 -28.76 5.59
N PHE A 441 16.65 -27.86 4.75
CA PHE A 441 17.31 -27.51 3.49
C PHE A 441 18.67 -26.85 3.71
N THR A 442 18.78 -26.00 4.74
CA THR A 442 20.05 -25.35 5.10
C THR A 442 21.07 -26.39 5.57
N GLU A 443 20.65 -27.31 6.43
CA GLU A 443 21.50 -28.40 6.92
C GLU A 443 21.92 -29.36 5.81
N ALA A 444 21.00 -29.74 4.93
CA ALA A 444 21.31 -30.57 3.76
C ALA A 444 22.33 -29.89 2.83
N ALA A 445 22.22 -28.57 2.63
CA ALA A 445 23.18 -27.82 1.83
C ALA A 445 24.57 -27.77 2.49
N ILE A 446 24.65 -27.62 3.82
CA ILE A 446 25.91 -27.67 4.57
C ILE A 446 26.53 -29.05 4.45
N ARG A 447 25.75 -30.11 4.66
CA ARG A 447 26.21 -31.50 4.53
C ARG A 447 26.75 -31.79 3.13
N LEU A 448 26.03 -31.39 2.09
CA LEU A 448 26.46 -31.54 0.71
C LEU A 448 27.76 -30.76 0.43
N SER A 449 27.95 -29.59 1.07
CA SER A 449 29.19 -28.83 0.98
C SER A 449 30.38 -29.58 1.59
N HIS A 450 30.19 -30.20 2.76
CA HIS A 450 31.24 -31.03 3.39
C HIS A 450 31.56 -32.27 2.56
N GLU A 451 30.55 -32.97 2.03
CA GLU A 451 30.75 -34.14 1.16
C GLU A 451 31.51 -33.77 -0.13
N ARG A 452 31.21 -32.62 -0.74
CA ARG A 452 31.96 -32.11 -1.90
C ARG A 452 33.40 -31.76 -1.55
N GLN A 453 33.63 -31.15 -0.39
CA GLN A 453 34.97 -30.83 0.08
C GLN A 453 35.80 -32.10 0.28
N ALA A 454 35.25 -33.10 0.99
CA ALA A 454 35.91 -34.39 1.21
C ALA A 454 36.26 -35.08 -0.13
N PHE A 455 35.33 -35.06 -1.10
CA PHE A 455 35.60 -35.62 -2.43
C PHE A 455 36.74 -34.90 -3.17
N GLU A 456 36.80 -33.57 -3.08
CA GLU A 456 37.88 -32.80 -3.72
C GLU A 456 39.22 -33.03 -3.01
N GLU A 457 39.23 -33.21 -1.69
CA GLU A 457 40.40 -33.60 -0.90
C GLU A 457 40.89 -35.00 -1.30
N ASP A 458 39.99 -35.99 -1.41
CA ASP A 458 40.31 -37.35 -1.87
C ASP A 458 40.89 -37.34 -3.29
N ARG A 459 40.29 -36.55 -4.19
CA ARG A 459 40.82 -36.35 -5.54
C ARG A 459 42.21 -35.72 -5.53
N ALA A 460 42.45 -34.72 -4.68
CA ALA A 460 43.76 -34.10 -4.54
C ALA A 460 44.79 -35.07 -3.96
N MET A 461 44.41 -35.89 -2.97
CA MET A 461 45.25 -36.95 -2.42
C MET A 461 45.57 -38.02 -3.46
N TRP A 462 44.58 -38.43 -4.26
CA TRP A 462 44.77 -39.37 -5.36
C TRP A 462 45.73 -38.83 -6.42
N LEU A 463 45.56 -37.57 -6.86
CA LEU A 463 46.47 -36.92 -7.80
C LEU A 463 47.88 -36.79 -7.23
N LYS A 464 48.02 -36.43 -5.94
CA LYS A 464 49.31 -36.40 -5.24
C LYS A 464 49.96 -37.78 -5.23
N HIS A 465 49.22 -38.84 -4.94
CA HIS A 465 49.74 -40.21 -4.95
C HIS A 465 50.15 -40.66 -6.35
N GLN A 466 49.34 -40.37 -7.38
CA GLN A 466 49.71 -40.63 -8.78
C GLN A 466 51.01 -39.90 -9.16
N PHE A 467 51.13 -38.62 -8.80
CA PHE A 467 52.34 -37.84 -9.08
C PHE A 467 53.58 -38.40 -8.36
N LEU A 468 53.44 -38.78 -7.09
CA LEU A 468 54.54 -39.37 -6.32
C LEU A 468 54.97 -40.74 -6.84
N ASN A 469 54.03 -41.56 -7.34
CA ASN A 469 54.33 -42.87 -7.91
C ASN A 469 54.90 -42.84 -9.33
N LEU A 470 54.64 -41.77 -10.08
CA LEU A 470 55.21 -41.55 -11.43
C LEU A 470 56.56 -40.80 -11.39
N SER A 471 57.01 -40.37 -10.21
CA SER A 471 58.30 -39.69 -10.05
C SER A 471 59.47 -40.70 -10.14
N PRO A 472 60.42 -40.56 -11.09
CA PRO A 472 61.48 -41.55 -11.35
C PRO A 472 62.57 -41.68 -10.27
N PHE A 473 62.40 -41.10 -9.08
CA PHE A 473 63.45 -40.98 -8.05
C PHE A 473 63.18 -41.80 -6.76
N ALA A 474 62.19 -42.69 -6.75
CA ALA A 474 61.89 -43.51 -5.56
C ALA A 474 62.86 -44.69 -5.32
N ASP A 475 63.79 -44.97 -6.24
CA ASP A 475 64.84 -45.97 -6.03
C ASP A 475 66.21 -45.30 -5.80
N SER A 476 66.42 -44.79 -4.60
CA SER A 476 67.77 -44.50 -4.11
C SER A 476 67.84 -44.40 -2.58
N LYS A 477 68.31 -45.49 -1.98
CA LYS A 477 69.04 -45.61 -0.69
C LYS A 477 68.29 -45.47 0.64
N LYS A 478 68.00 -46.65 1.22
CA LYS A 478 68.33 -47.15 2.58
C LYS A 478 68.68 -46.12 3.68
N SER A 479 68.04 -46.24 4.86
CA SER A 479 68.60 -46.93 6.06
C SER A 479 68.11 -46.36 7.40
N GLN A 480 67.72 -47.29 8.30
CA GLN A 480 67.84 -47.31 9.78
C GLN A 480 67.44 -46.12 10.68
N MET A 481 66.60 -46.50 11.67
CA MET A 481 66.55 -46.03 13.08
C MET A 481 66.02 -44.58 13.25
N SER A 482 65.14 -44.23 14.18
CA SER A 482 65.01 -44.63 15.58
C SER A 482 63.67 -44.15 16.18
N LYS A 483 63.24 -44.86 17.24
CA LYS A 483 62.20 -44.55 18.24
C LYS A 483 61.96 -43.05 18.52
N SER A 484 60.69 -42.67 18.72
CA SER A 484 60.13 -41.88 19.84
C SER A 484 58.61 -41.67 19.59
N LYS A 485 57.73 -42.36 20.32
CA LYS A 485 57.01 -41.91 21.54
C LYS A 485 56.12 -40.66 21.35
N SER A 486 54.87 -40.83 21.84
CA SER A 486 53.88 -39.81 22.24
C SER A 486 52.89 -39.39 21.16
N ALA A 487 51.58 -39.26 21.39
CA ALA A 487 50.61 -39.69 22.41
C ALA A 487 49.22 -39.23 21.89
N PHE A 488 48.15 -40.00 22.16
CA PHE A 488 46.81 -39.57 22.64
C PHE A 488 46.17 -38.25 22.09
N LEU A 489 44.93 -38.17 21.60
CA LEU A 489 43.62 -38.62 22.13
C LEU A 489 42.52 -38.58 21.04
N ILE A 490 41.73 -39.65 20.87
CA ILE A 490 40.31 -39.80 21.26
C ILE A 490 39.32 -38.83 20.59
N CYS A 491 38.53 -39.35 19.63
CA CYS A 491 37.13 -38.98 19.46
C CYS A 491 36.27 -40.15 19.95
N VAL A 492 35.48 -39.89 20.99
CA VAL A 492 34.41 -40.76 21.47
C VAL A 492 33.27 -40.70 20.47
N GLU A 493 32.94 -41.85 19.86
CA GLU A 493 31.64 -42.09 19.23
C GLU A 493 30.70 -42.65 20.28
N ASP A 494 29.64 -41.91 20.61
CA ASP A 494 28.48 -42.45 21.32
C ASP A 494 27.41 -42.82 20.29
N HIS A 495 27.32 -44.12 20.00
CA HIS A 495 26.11 -44.76 19.48
C HIS A 495 25.33 -45.34 20.65
N SER A 496 24.10 -44.88 20.85
CA SER A 496 23.10 -45.63 21.62
C SER A 496 21.79 -45.71 20.82
N SER A 497 21.68 -46.78 20.05
CA SER A 497 20.42 -47.36 19.60
C SER A 497 19.73 -48.06 20.76
N HIS A 498 18.51 -47.67 21.10
CA HIS A 498 17.56 -48.57 21.74
C HIS A 498 16.21 -48.50 21.04
N THR A 499 15.91 -49.60 20.36
CA THR A 499 14.61 -50.11 19.97
C THR A 499 13.69 -50.27 21.19
N GLN A 500 12.44 -49.83 21.06
CA GLN A 500 11.35 -50.42 21.82
C GLN A 500 10.09 -50.44 20.95
N GLU A 501 9.75 -51.63 20.49
CA GLU A 501 8.42 -51.97 19.98
C GLU A 501 7.40 -51.81 21.13
N MET A 502 6.27 -51.19 20.83
CA MET A 502 5.01 -51.53 21.50
C MET A 502 3.85 -51.31 20.53
N ASN A 503 3.23 -52.41 20.18
CA ASN A 503 1.88 -52.49 19.61
C ASN A 503 0.88 -51.90 20.61
N SER A 504 -0.02 -51.02 20.17
CA SER A 504 -1.45 -51.14 20.49
C SER A 504 -2.32 -50.33 19.54
N SER A 505 -3.37 -50.99 19.08
CA SER A 505 -4.51 -50.51 18.30
C SER A 505 -5.20 -49.25 18.84
N ILE A 506 -5.58 -48.33 17.95
CA ILE A 506 -6.94 -47.92 17.51
C ILE A 506 -6.78 -46.70 16.60
#